data_AF-A0A7C5PT70-F1
#
_entry.id   AF-A0A7C5PT70-F1
#
_cell.length_a   1.000
_cell.length_b   1.000
_cell.length_c   1.000
_cell.angle_alpha   90.00
_cell.angle_beta   90.00
_cell.angle_gamma   90.00
#
_symmetry.space_group_name_H-M   'P 1'
#
loop_
_entity.id
_entity.type
_entity.pdbx_description
1 polymer ?
#
loop_
_entity_poly.entity_id
_entity_poly.type
_entity_poly.pdbx_seq_one_letter_code
_entity_poly.pdbx_strand_id
1 'polypeptide(L)' 'MKEGRGSQGPWEWRLLEENCTGCGICADVCEEEALEMPREAAYPKAVPGKCTGCGTCVRECPFDA' A
#
# COMPACT_ATOMS: atom_id res chain seq x y z
N MET A 1 6.89 2.11 17.20
CA MET A 1 6.01 2.62 16.14
C MET A 1 6.87 3.08 14.96
N LYS A 2 7.01 2.26 13.92
CA LYS A 2 7.65 2.63 12.65
C LYS A 2 6.53 2.61 11.62
N GLU A 3 5.99 3.79 11.30
CA GLU A 3 4.91 3.93 10.31
C GLU A 3 5.54 4.27 8.95
N GLY A 4 5.27 3.44 7.95
CA GLY A 4 5.63 3.72 6.56
C GLY A 4 4.62 4.69 5.97
N ARG A 5 5.02 5.95 5.77
CA ARG A 5 4.20 6.98 5.10
C ARG A 5 4.67 7.13 3.66
N GLY A 6 3.76 6.95 2.70
CA GLY A 6 4.00 7.35 1.32
C GLY A 6 2.98 8.41 0.89
N SER A 7 3.43 9.60 0.53
CA SER A 7 2.55 10.68 0.07
C SER A 7 3.21 11.40 -1.09
N GLN A 8 2.69 11.21 -2.30
CA GLN A 8 3.06 12.02 -3.47
C GLN A 8 1.79 12.29 -4.31
N GLY A 9 0.70 12.65 -3.63
CA GLY A 9 -0.62 12.94 -4.19
C GLY A 9 -1.55 13.50 -3.10
N PRO A 10 -2.82 13.84 -3.43
CA PRO A 10 -3.77 14.40 -2.45
C PRO A 10 -4.19 13.38 -1.38
N TRP A 11 -3.95 12.08 -1.63
CA TRP A 11 -4.29 11.00 -0.72
C TRP A 11 -3.02 10.53 0.01
N GLU A 12 -3.08 10.53 1.34
CA GLU A 12 -2.07 9.92 2.20
C GLU A 12 -2.51 8.49 2.51
N TRP A 13 -1.73 7.49 2.07
CA TRP A 13 -1.91 6.12 2.53
C TRP A 13 -0.95 5.85 3.68
N ARG A 14 -1.36 4.96 4.59
CA ARG A 14 -0.60 4.58 5.77
C ARG A 14 -0.43 3.08 5.77
N LEU A 15 0.79 2.62 6.03
CA LEU A 15 1.10 1.22 6.25
C LEU A 15 1.51 1.00 7.70
N LEU A 16 0.86 0.03 8.34
CA LEU A 16 1.30 -0.52 9.62
C LEU A 16 2.34 -1.61 9.33
N GLU A 17 3.61 -1.20 9.31
CA GLU A 17 4.75 -2.10 9.01
C GLU A 17 4.77 -3.35 9.91
N GLU A 18 4.31 -3.23 11.15
CA GLU A 18 4.23 -4.32 12.13
C GLU A 18 3.19 -5.39 11.77
N ASN A 19 2.18 -5.04 10.97
CA ASN A 19 1.15 -5.95 10.48
C ASN A 19 1.42 -6.42 9.04
N CYS A 20 2.20 -5.66 8.27
CA CYS A 20 2.45 -5.97 6.87
C CYS A 20 3.39 -7.16 6.72
N THR A 21 2.92 -8.22 6.05
CA THR A 21 3.71 -9.43 5.77
C THR A 21 4.44 -9.39 4.43
N GLY A 22 4.27 -8.32 3.64
CA GLY A 22 4.81 -8.22 2.28
C GLY A 22 4.12 -9.13 1.27
N CYS A 23 2.90 -9.59 1.54
CA CYS A 23 2.18 -10.57 0.70
C CYS A 23 1.82 -10.08 -0.72
N GLY A 24 1.77 -8.76 -0.96
CA GLY A 24 1.50 -8.18 -2.28
C GLY A 24 0.02 -8.03 -2.66
N ILE A 25 -0.94 -8.54 -1.88
CA ILE A 25 -2.39 -8.45 -2.18
C ILE A 25 -2.84 -7.02 -2.50
N CYS A 26 -2.37 -6.04 -1.72
CA CYS A 26 -2.68 -4.62 -1.94
C CYS A 26 -2.28 -4.09 -3.31
N ALA A 27 -1.18 -4.59 -3.90
CA ALA A 27 -0.75 -4.26 -5.25
C ALA A 27 -1.61 -4.99 -6.30
N ASP A 28 -1.93 -6.27 -6.08
CA ASP A 28 -2.74 -7.09 -7.00
C ASP A 28 -4.18 -6.58 -7.15
N VAL A 29 -4.80 -6.09 -6.07
CA VAL A 29 -6.19 -5.59 -6.08
C VAL A 29 -6.32 -4.12 -6.47
N CYS A 30 -5.21 -3.41 -6.67
CA CYS A 30 -5.23 -1.99 -6.99
C CYS A 30 -5.45 -1.80 -8.50
N GLU A 31 -6.70 -1.53 -8.90
CA GLU A 31 -7.06 -1.26 -10.30
C GLU A 31 -6.28 -0.08 -10.92
N GLU A 32 -5.92 0.90 -10.10
CA GLU A 32 -5.15 2.07 -10.52
C GLU A 32 -3.64 1.82 -10.53
N GLU A 33 -3.17 0.64 -10.11
CA GLU A 33 -1.73 0.32 -9.96
C GLU A 33 -0.98 1.35 -9.10
N ALA A 34 -1.63 1.85 -8.06
CA ALA A 34 -1.07 2.87 -7.16
C ALA A 34 -0.07 2.29 -6.15
N LEU A 35 0.04 0.97 -6.05
CA LEU A 35 0.96 0.24 -5.20
C LEU A 35 1.72 -0.79 -6.03
N GLU A 36 3.03 -0.86 -5.83
CA GLU A 36 3.90 -1.88 -6.39
C GLU A 36 4.50 -2.72 -5.26
N MET A 37 4.72 -4.02 -5.52
CA MET A 37 5.41 -4.90 -4.59
C MET A 37 6.74 -5.41 -5.19
N PRO A 38 7.82 -4.60 -5.15
CA PRO A 38 9.13 -5.01 -5.65
C PRO A 38 9.68 -6.19 -4.87
N ARG A 39 10.32 -7.14 -5.56
CA ARG A 39 10.89 -8.34 -4.92
C ARG A 39 11.98 -8.02 -3.90
N GLU A 40 12.65 -6.88 -4.04
CA GLU A 40 13.71 -6.45 -3.13
C GLU A 40 13.20 -5.61 -1.94
N ALA A 41 11.90 -5.31 -1.89
CA ALA A 41 11.30 -4.50 -0.85
C ALA A 41 10.49 -5.36 0.13
N ALA A 42 10.59 -5.07 1.43
CA ALA A 42 9.78 -5.72 2.45
C ALA A 42 8.31 -5.25 2.43
N TYR A 43 8.05 -4.06 1.90
CA TYR A 43 6.76 -3.37 1.94
C TYR A 43 6.39 -2.80 0.57
N PRO A 44 5.08 -2.65 0.28
CA PRO A 44 4.62 -2.04 -0.96
C PRO A 44 5.14 -0.61 -1.08
N LYS A 45 5.45 -0.20 -2.31
CA LYS A 45 5.83 1.16 -2.66
C LYS A 45 4.67 1.83 -3.38
N ALA A 46 4.33 3.05 -2.99
CA ALA A 46 3.32 3.80 -3.70
C ALA A 46 3.85 4.41 -4.99
N VAL A 47 3.00 4.40 -6.01
CA VAL A 47 3.20 5.11 -7.27
C VAL A 47 2.54 6.49 -7.17
N PRO A 48 3.32 7.59 -7.19
CA PRO A 48 2.81 8.95 -7.11
C PRO A 48 1.70 9.24 -8.13
N GLY A 49 0.66 9.96 -7.70
CA GLY A 49 -0.41 10.44 -8.59
C GLY A 49 -1.42 9.40 -9.08
N LYS A 50 -1.23 8.09 -8.81
CA LYS A 50 -2.16 7.04 -9.23
C LYS A 50 -3.23 6.71 -8.20
N CYS A 51 -2.97 6.91 -6.91
CA CYS A 51 -3.97 6.63 -5.87
C CYS A 51 -5.19 7.56 -6.03
N THR A 52 -6.38 6.98 -6.03
CA THR A 52 -7.67 7.70 -6.10
C THR A 52 -8.41 7.75 -4.77
N GLY A 53 -7.87 7.13 -3.72
CA GLY A 53 -8.50 7.05 -2.40
C GLY A 53 -9.65 6.04 -2.31
N CYS A 54 -9.74 5.07 -3.22
CA CYS A 54 -10.85 4.10 -3.25
C CYS A 54 -10.88 3.14 -2.04
N GLY A 55 -9.76 2.93 -1.37
CA GLY A 55 -9.65 2.12 -0.15
C GLY A 55 -9.74 0.60 -0.35
N THR A 56 -9.70 0.08 -1.59
CA THR A 56 -9.75 -1.37 -1.86
C THR A 56 -8.59 -2.12 -1.21
N CYS A 57 -7.37 -1.58 -1.27
CA CYS A 57 -6.20 -2.20 -0.64
C CYS A 57 -6.36 -2.42 0.87
N VAL A 58 -7.05 -1.51 1.58
CA VAL A 58 -7.33 -1.63 3.01
C VAL A 58 -8.38 -2.70 3.27
N ARG A 59 -9.46 -2.72 2.48
CA ARG A 59 -10.56 -3.68 2.65
C ARG A 59 -10.15 -5.13 2.40
N GLU A 60 -9.25 -5.34 1.44
CA GLU A 60 -8.77 -6.68 1.06
C GLU A 60 -7.55 -7.14 1.88
N CYS A 61 -6.98 -6.29 2.74
CA CYS A 61 -5.83 -6.64 3.55
C CYS A 61 -6.26 -7.59 4.69
N PRO A 62 -5.81 -8.87 4.71
CA PRO A 62 -6.23 -9.81 5.75
C PRO A 62 -5.43 -9.65 7.05
N PHE A 63 -4.49 -8.70 7.09
CA PHE A 63 -3.59 -8.47 8.20
C PHE A 63 -3.85 -7.13 8.91
N ASP A 64 -4.87 -6.37 8.48
CA ASP A 64 -5.16 -5.03 8.98
C ASP A 64 -3.91 -4.13 8.98
N ALA A 65 -3.16 -4.18 7.87
CA ALA A 65 -1.91 -3.44 7.64
C ALA A 65 -2.09 -2.16 6.82
#